data_AF-A0A2P4QE13-F1
#
_entry.id   AF-A0A2P4QE13-F1
#
_cell.length_a   1.000
_cell.length_b   1.000
_cell.length_c   1.000
_cell.angle_alpha   90.00
_cell.angle_beta   90.00
_cell.angle_gamma   90.00
#
_symmetry.space_group_name_H-M   'P 1'
#
loop_
_entity.id
_entity.type
_entity.pdbx_description
1 polymer ?
#
loop_
_entity_poly.entity_id
_entity_poly.type
_entity_poly.pdbx_seq_one_letter_code
_entity_poly.pdbx_strand_id
1 'polypeptide(L)'
;MSLNFHGSFSYKNDLINVIKIRDNVNMRVQRENNQVAVIYFVNDQDNRIRIPQGIIVRDTTDNTNVRPSRFDRQSFPISWVSSYEIYLNGEHIVSLDNQKQQAIRGIDALAYSTTDGEDSGSDGEDGGSDGEDGGRD
;
A
#
# COMPACT_ATOMS: atom_id res chain seq x y z
N MET A 1 -14.93 3.87 3.28
CA MET A 1 -14.33 4.69 4.36
C MET A 1 -12.98 5.18 3.89
N SER A 2 -12.55 6.38 4.30
CA SER A 2 -11.21 6.90 4.00
C SER A 2 -10.27 6.51 5.14
N LEU A 3 -9.08 6.00 4.82
CA LEU A 3 -8.03 5.72 5.80
C LEU A 3 -7.22 7.00 6.05
N ASN A 4 -6.88 7.26 7.32
CA ASN A 4 -6.06 8.40 7.70
C ASN A 4 -4.57 8.01 7.72
N PHE A 5 -3.70 8.97 7.44
CA PHE A 5 -2.25 8.75 7.54
C PHE A 5 -1.82 8.63 9.01
N HIS A 6 -1.06 7.57 9.33
CA HIS A 6 -0.60 7.26 10.70
C HIS A 6 0.93 7.10 10.84
N GLY A 7 1.71 7.29 9.78
CA GLY A 7 3.17 7.20 9.80
C GLY A 7 3.76 6.41 8.62
N SER A 8 5.04 6.10 8.69
CA SER A 8 5.75 5.34 7.65
C SER A 8 6.59 4.19 8.21
N PHE A 9 6.53 3.06 7.51
CA PHE A 9 7.45 1.94 7.68
C PHE A 9 8.66 2.10 6.75
N SER A 10 9.84 1.66 7.18
CA SER A 10 11.06 1.71 6.38
C SER A 10 11.73 0.35 6.29
N TYR A 11 12.05 -0.08 5.08
CA TYR A 11 12.87 -1.26 4.80
C TYR A 11 14.37 -1.06 5.13
N LYS A 12 14.76 0.12 5.63
CA LYS A 12 16.16 0.48 5.91
C LYS A 12 16.53 0.51 7.39
N ASN A 13 15.55 0.48 8.29
CA ASN A 13 15.79 0.48 9.73
C ASN A 13 15.09 -0.70 10.41
N ASP A 14 15.45 -0.94 11.66
CA ASP A 14 14.95 -2.08 12.43
C ASP A 14 13.75 -1.72 13.33
N LEU A 15 13.10 -0.59 13.06
CA LEU A 15 11.91 -0.18 13.81
C LEU A 15 10.72 -1.08 13.43
N ILE A 16 10.03 -1.56 14.46
CA ILE A 16 8.82 -2.36 14.29
C ILE A 16 7.61 -1.43 14.38
N ASN A 17 6.80 -1.41 13.32
CA ASN A 17 5.54 -0.67 13.32
C ASN A 17 4.46 -1.56 13.95
N VAL A 18 3.74 -1.03 14.94
CA VAL A 18 2.72 -1.78 15.69
C VAL A 18 1.36 -1.15 15.47
N ILE A 19 0.41 -1.95 14.98
CA ILE A 19 -0.97 -1.55 14.72
C ILE A 19 -1.88 -2.42 15.59
N LYS A 20 -2.67 -1.78 16.46
CA LYS A 20 -3.66 -2.50 17.29
C LYS A 20 -4.89 -2.80 16.45
N ILE A 21 -5.20 -4.08 16.25
CA ILE A 21 -6.32 -4.50 15.39
C ILE A 21 -7.59 -4.70 16.21
N ARG A 22 -7.46 -5.31 17.39
CA ARG A 22 -8.52 -5.55 18.37
C ARG A 22 -7.89 -5.97 19.70
N ASP A 23 -8.71 -6.20 20.71
CA ASP A 23 -8.25 -6.74 22.00
C ASP A 23 -7.39 -7.99 21.79
N ASN A 24 -6.21 -8.00 22.42
CA ASN A 24 -5.27 -9.10 22.39
C ASN A 24 -4.72 -9.47 20.99
N VAL A 25 -4.82 -8.58 20.00
CA VAL A 25 -4.23 -8.78 18.67
C VAL A 25 -3.59 -7.50 18.16
N ASN A 26 -2.27 -7.53 18.06
CA ASN A 26 -1.45 -6.48 17.48
C ASN A 26 -0.82 -6.99 16.19
N MET A 27 -0.99 -6.26 15.09
CA MET A 27 -0.25 -6.46 13.86
C MET A 27 1.09 -5.75 13.95
N ARG A 28 2.14 -6.41 13.47
CA ARG A 28 3.49 -5.87 13.40
C ARG A 28 4.00 -5.90 11.98
N VAL A 29 4.64 -4.82 11.56
CA VAL A 29 5.40 -4.74 10.30
C VAL A 29 6.86 -4.55 10.66
N GLN A 30 7.68 -5.52 10.28
CA GLN A 30 9.10 -5.56 10.62
C GLN A 30 9.94 -5.88 9.40
N ARG A 31 11.05 -5.16 9.25
CA ARG A 31 12.07 -5.46 8.25
C ARG A 31 12.70 -6.84 8.51
N GLU A 32 12.80 -7.65 7.46
CA GLU A 32 13.61 -8.87 7.46
C GLU A 32 14.97 -8.59 6.80
N ASN A 33 14.96 -7.85 5.69
CA ASN A 33 16.17 -7.33 5.04
C ASN A 33 15.83 -6.05 4.24
N ASN A 34 16.77 -5.55 3.43
CA ASN A 34 16.59 -4.31 2.65
C ASN A 34 15.54 -4.40 1.53
N GLN A 35 14.97 -5.57 1.28
CA GLN A 35 14.02 -5.82 0.21
C GLN A 35 12.70 -6.40 0.74
N VAL A 36 12.76 -7.17 1.82
CA VAL A 36 11.64 -7.92 2.38
C VAL A 36 11.36 -7.45 3.80
N ALA A 37 10.08 -7.28 4.09
CA ALA A 37 9.55 -7.12 5.42
C ALA A 37 8.47 -8.19 5.66
N VAL A 38 8.10 -8.38 6.91
CA VAL A 38 7.08 -9.34 7.30
C VAL A 38 5.98 -8.64 8.08
N ILE A 39 4.75 -8.94 7.71
CA ILE A 39 3.57 -8.67 8.52
C ILE A 39 3.30 -9.91 9.38
N TYR A 40 3.23 -9.74 10.70
CA TYR A 40 2.90 -10.82 11.62
C TYR A 40 2.07 -10.31 12.78
N PHE A 41 1.60 -11.23 13.63
CA PHE A 41 0.66 -10.92 14.69
C PHE A 41 1.19 -11.39 16.04
N VAL A 42 0.95 -10.57 17.06
CA VAL A 42 1.26 -10.89 18.45
C VAL A 42 0.06 -10.61 19.35
N ASN A 43 0.02 -11.26 20.51
CA ASN A 43 -0.95 -10.97 21.55
C ASN A 43 -0.47 -9.82 22.46
N ASP A 44 -1.23 -9.45 23.49
CA ASP A 44 -0.87 -8.32 24.37
C ASP A 44 0.33 -8.61 25.30
N GLN A 45 0.76 -9.87 25.36
CA GLN A 45 1.96 -10.31 26.07
C GLN A 45 3.18 -10.39 25.14
N ASP A 46 3.05 -9.87 23.92
CA ASP A 46 4.05 -9.93 22.86
C ASP A 46 4.41 -11.34 22.36
N ASN A 47 3.53 -12.32 22.60
CA ASN A 47 3.71 -13.65 22.06
C ASN A 47 3.21 -13.70 20.61
N ARG A 48 4.01 -14.25 19.71
CA ARG A 48 3.60 -14.48 18.31
C ARG A 48 2.42 -15.45 18.26
N ILE A 49 1.42 -15.08 17.49
CA ILE A 49 0.19 -15.85 17.31
C ILE A 49 -0.01 -16.24 15.84
N ARG A 50 -0.90 -17.20 15.62
CA ARG A 50 -1.36 -17.54 14.27
C ARG A 50 -2.03 -16.33 13.63
N ILE A 51 -1.97 -16.26 12.30
CA ILE A 51 -2.70 -15.27 11.51
C ILE A 51 -4.18 -15.32 11.93
N PRO A 52 -4.74 -14.21 12.44
CA PRO A 52 -6.13 -14.17 12.87
C PRO A 52 -7.07 -14.49 11.71
N GLN A 53 -8.16 -15.20 12.01
CA GLN A 53 -9.18 -15.51 11.00
C GLN A 53 -9.74 -14.22 10.39
N GLY A 54 -9.94 -14.24 9.07
CA GLY A 54 -10.47 -13.11 8.31
C GLY A 54 -9.42 -12.10 7.85
N ILE A 55 -8.16 -12.26 8.26
CA ILE A 55 -7.06 -11.43 7.75
C ILE A 55 -6.71 -11.84 6.32
N ILE A 56 -6.69 -10.86 5.42
CA ILE A 56 -6.19 -10.98 4.06
C ILE A 56 -5.21 -9.83 3.82
N VAL A 57 -4.05 -10.14 3.24
CA VAL A 57 -3.11 -9.14 2.73
C VAL A 57 -3.13 -9.20 1.21
N ARG A 58 -3.39 -8.07 0.56
CA ARG A 58 -3.42 -7.93 -0.91
C ARG A 58 -2.26 -7.07 -1.35
N ASP A 59 -1.49 -7.56 -2.31
CA ASP A 59 -0.57 -6.75 -3.10
C ASP A 59 -1.41 -6.00 -4.14
N THR A 60 -1.48 -4.68 -4.03
CA THR A 60 -2.27 -3.85 -4.95
C THR A 60 -1.54 -3.50 -6.23
N THR A 61 -0.23 -3.76 -6.29
CA THR A 61 0.56 -3.56 -7.51
C THR A 61 0.29 -4.67 -8.52
N ASP A 62 0.28 -5.92 -8.04
CA ASP A 62 0.00 -7.10 -8.88
C ASP A 62 -1.47 -7.54 -8.81
N ASN A 63 -2.27 -6.90 -7.94
CA ASN A 63 -3.66 -7.23 -7.69
C ASN A 63 -3.88 -8.70 -7.24
N THR A 64 -3.00 -9.21 -6.39
CA THR A 64 -3.04 -10.59 -5.89
C THR A 64 -3.00 -10.68 -4.37
N ASN A 65 -3.56 -11.76 -3.81
CA ASN A 65 -3.44 -12.02 -2.38
C ASN A 65 -2.04 -12.55 -2.05
N VAL A 66 -1.39 -11.91 -1.08
CA VAL A 66 -0.12 -12.37 -0.53
C VAL A 66 -0.36 -13.66 0.23
N ARG A 67 0.39 -14.71 -0.12
CA ARG A 67 0.30 -15.99 0.58
C ARG A 67 1.11 -15.93 1.88
N PRO A 68 0.65 -16.57 2.97
CA PRO A 68 1.46 -16.73 4.16
C PRO A 68 2.82 -17.38 3.83
N SER A 69 3.86 -16.98 4.56
CA SER A 69 5.20 -17.54 4.43
C SER A 69 5.17 -19.05 4.55
N ARG A 70 5.89 -19.74 3.65
CA ARG A 70 5.97 -21.21 3.66
C ARG A 70 6.77 -21.74 4.86
N PHE A 71 7.62 -20.90 5.46
CA PHE A 71 8.52 -21.29 6.55
C PHE A 71 7.81 -21.28 7.91
N ASP A 72 7.18 -20.17 8.30
CA ASP A 72 6.53 -20.04 9.61
C ASP A 72 5.00 -20.22 9.58
N ARG A 73 4.39 -20.08 8.39
CA ARG A 73 2.92 -20.06 8.16
C ARG A 73 2.15 -19.08 9.04
N GLN A 74 2.84 -18.07 9.58
CA GLN A 74 2.33 -17.13 10.58
C GLN A 74 2.62 -15.68 10.21
N SER A 75 3.27 -15.44 9.06
CA SER A 75 3.52 -14.11 8.53
C SER A 75 3.20 -13.99 7.05
N PHE A 76 3.06 -12.75 6.59
CA PHE A 76 2.99 -12.40 5.18
C PHE A 76 4.27 -11.65 4.79
N PRO A 77 5.09 -12.20 3.88
CA PRO A 77 6.22 -11.46 3.34
C PRO A 77 5.73 -10.36 2.38
N ILE A 78 6.28 -9.17 2.51
CA ILE A 78 5.99 -7.99 1.68
C ILE A 78 7.29 -7.36 1.19
N SER A 79 7.24 -6.70 0.03
CA SER A 79 8.40 -6.14 -0.66
C SER A 79 8.30 -4.62 -0.79
N TRP A 80 9.44 -3.94 -0.80
CA TRP A 80 9.51 -2.48 -0.92
C TRP A 80 9.02 -1.91 -2.25
N VAL A 81 8.84 -2.74 -3.28
CA VAL A 81 8.41 -2.30 -4.61
C VAL A 81 6.89 -2.20 -4.77
N SER A 82 6.12 -2.83 -3.89
CA SER A 82 4.66 -2.87 -3.99
C SER A 82 3.97 -2.08 -2.89
N SER A 83 2.72 -1.70 -3.16
CA SER A 83 1.76 -1.27 -2.14
C SER A 83 0.93 -2.45 -1.65
N TYR A 84 0.47 -2.38 -0.41
CA TYR A 84 -0.33 -3.44 0.22
C TYR A 84 -1.57 -2.90 0.92
N GLU A 85 -2.64 -3.68 0.86
CA GLU A 85 -3.85 -3.45 1.64
C GLU A 85 -4.09 -4.65 2.55
N ILE A 86 -4.48 -4.37 3.79
CA ILE A 86 -4.81 -5.37 4.79
C ILE A 86 -6.29 -5.27 5.09
N TYR A 87 -6.96 -6.41 4.99
CA TYR A 87 -8.39 -6.56 5.21
C TYR A 87 -8.64 -7.46 6.42
N LEU A 88 -9.71 -7.15 7.16
CA LEU A 88 -10.25 -8.00 8.22
C LEU A 88 -11.72 -8.27 7.93
N ASN A 89 -12.07 -9.53 7.72
CA ASN A 89 -13.45 -9.96 7.39
C ASN A 89 -14.05 -9.20 6.18
N GLY A 90 -13.21 -8.84 5.21
CA GLY A 90 -13.61 -8.10 4.01
C GLY A 90 -13.59 -6.57 4.16
N GLU A 91 -13.36 -6.03 5.35
CA GLU A 91 -13.22 -4.59 5.58
C GLU A 91 -11.75 -4.17 5.44
N HIS A 92 -11.49 -3.10 4.68
CA HIS A 92 -10.15 -2.53 4.51
C HIS A 92 -9.75 -1.73 5.76
N ILE A 93 -8.72 -2.19 6.47
CA ILE A 93 -8.33 -1.63 7.78
C ILE A 93 -6.98 -0.92 7.78
N VAL A 94 -6.04 -1.30 6.90
CA VAL A 94 -4.70 -0.70 6.84
C VAL A 94 -4.19 -0.70 5.40
N SER A 95 -3.57 0.38 4.98
CA SER A 95 -2.78 0.46 3.73
C SER A 95 -1.31 0.69 4.04
N LEU A 96 -0.44 0.06 3.25
CA LEU A 96 0.99 0.33 3.18
C LEU A 96 1.28 0.81 1.76
N ASP A 97 1.29 2.13 1.58
CA ASP A 97 1.44 2.73 0.25
C ASP A 97 2.92 2.93 -0.08
N ASN A 98 3.40 2.27 -1.13
CA ASN A 98 4.71 2.56 -1.67
C ASN A 98 4.68 3.91 -2.41
N GLN A 99 5.45 4.86 -1.93
CA GLN A 99 5.52 6.20 -2.49
C GLN A 99 6.35 6.28 -3.79
N LYS A 100 7.09 5.22 -4.16
CA LYS A 100 7.99 5.19 -5.33
C LYS A 100 8.94 6.39 -5.41
N GLN A 101 9.39 6.88 -4.26
CA GLN A 101 10.29 8.04 -4.18
C GLN A 101 11.74 7.61 -3.95
N GLN A 102 12.66 8.30 -4.63
CA GLN A 102 14.09 8.24 -4.36
C GLN A 102 14.62 9.64 -4.05
N ALA A 103 15.59 9.72 -3.14
CA ALA A 103 16.29 10.96 -2.89
C ALA A 103 17.40 11.15 -3.94
N ILE A 104 17.36 12.26 -4.69
CA ILE A 104 18.46 12.67 -5.56
C ILE A 104 19.48 13.43 -4.71
N ARG A 105 20.75 13.04 -4.79
CA ARG A 105 21.87 13.75 -4.20
C ARG A 105 22.96 13.88 -5.24
N GLY A 106 23.62 15.02 -5.29
CA GLY A 106 24.87 15.16 -6.01
C GLY A 106 25.63 16.40 -5.59
N ILE A 107 26.74 16.64 -6.28
CA ILE A 107 27.69 17.69 -5.94
C ILE A 107 27.20 19.06 -6.43
N ASP A 108 27.60 20.12 -5.72
CA ASP A 108 27.19 21.49 -6.00
C ASP A 108 27.57 22.01 -7.41
N ALA A 109 28.52 21.34 -8.08
CA ALA A 109 28.95 21.68 -9.43
C ALA A 109 27.94 21.32 -10.54
N LEU A 110 26.87 20.59 -10.20
CA LEU A 110 25.85 20.16 -11.17
C LEU A 110 24.61 21.05 -11.08
N ALA A 111 23.98 21.29 -12.23
CA ALA A 111 22.66 21.90 -12.28
C ALA A 111 21.57 20.83 -12.19
N TYR A 112 20.53 21.11 -11.40
CA TYR A 112 19.36 20.24 -11.24
C TYR A 112 18.10 21.00 -11.66
N SER A 113 17.28 20.37 -12.48
CA SER A 113 15.96 20.89 -12.88
C SER A 113 15.00 19.74 -13.06
N THR A 114 13.71 19.97 -12.78
CA THR A 114 12.61 19.08 -13.15
C THR A 114 11.90 19.64 -14.37
N THR A 115 11.40 18.77 -15.24
CA THR A 115 10.56 19.13 -16.39
C THR A 115 9.36 18.19 -16.39
N ASP A 116 8.23 18.67 -16.90
CA ASP A 116 7.07 17.83 -17.10
C ASP A 116 7.37 16.77 -18.16
N GLY A 117 6.82 15.57 -17.97
CA GLY A 117 6.76 14.56 -19.03
C GLY A 117 5.72 14.96 -20.07
N GLU A 118 5.89 14.51 -21.31
CA GLU A 118 4.89 14.74 -22.37
C GLU A 118 3.52 14.19 -21.89
N ASP A 119 2.61 15.12 -21.62
CA ASP A 119 1.28 14.87 -21.08
C ASP A 119 0.48 13.99 -22.05
N SER A 120 0.13 12.77 -21.63
CA SER A 120 -0.76 11.91 -22.40
C SER A 120 -2.20 12.35 -22.13
N GLY A 121 -2.65 13.33 -22.93
CA GLY A 121 -4.03 13.59 -23.33
C GLY A 121 -5.13 13.25 -22.32
N SER A 122 -5.53 14.26 -21.55
CA SER A 122 -6.88 14.31 -20.97
C SER A 122 -7.90 14.56 -22.10
N ASP A 123 -8.40 13.51 -22.74
CA ASP A 123 -9.60 13.62 -23.60
C ASP A 123 -10.85 13.61 -22.72
N GLY A 124 -11.10 14.75 -22.09
CA GLY A 124 -12.40 15.11 -21.54
C GLY A 124 -13.07 16.08 -22.50
N GLU A 125 -13.99 15.61 -23.34
CA GLU A 125 -14.99 16.45 -23.97
C GLU A 125 -16.39 15.89 -23.66
N ASP A 126 -16.99 16.46 -22.62
CA ASP A 126 -18.43 16.55 -22.42
C ASP A 126 -19.00 17.64 -23.34
N GLY A 127 -20.16 17.37 -23.95
CA GLY A 127 -21.18 18.41 -24.17
C GLY A 127 -21.54 18.73 -25.62
N GLY A 128 -22.76 18.32 -26.03
CA GLY A 128 -23.39 18.78 -27.26
C GLY A 128 -24.74 18.12 -27.53
N SER A 129 -25.72 18.40 -26.67
CA SER A 129 -27.14 18.08 -26.92
C SER A 129 -27.71 19.14 -27.86
N ASP A 130 -28.27 18.74 -28.99
CA ASP A 130 -29.28 19.53 -29.73
C ASP A 130 -30.28 18.58 -30.40
N GLY A 131 -31.49 18.54 -29.82
CA GLY A 131 -32.68 17.97 -30.43
C GLY A 131 -33.60 19.09 -30.94
N GLU A 132 -34.48 18.71 -31.89
CA GLU A 132 -35.52 19.51 -32.57
C GLU A 132 -34.94 20.43 -33.67
N ASP A 133 -35.43 20.47 -34.92
CA ASP A 133 -36.83 20.56 -35.39
C ASP A 133 -36.89 20.30 -36.93
N GLY A 134 -38.08 19.99 -37.47
CA GLY A 134 -38.42 20.32 -38.86
C GLY A 134 -39.05 19.22 -39.70
N GLY A 135 -40.33 18.93 -39.49
CA GLY A 135 -41.19 18.25 -40.47
C GLY A 135 -41.31 19.06 -41.76
N ARG A 136 -41.44 18.36 -42.90
CA ARG A 136 -41.74 18.94 -44.20
C ARG A 136 -43.16 18.55 -44.63
N ASP A 137 -43.81 19.56 -45.23
CA ASP A 137 -45.16 19.65 -45.78
C ASP A 137 -45.73 18.41 -46.50
#